data_AF-A0A2V9V7J2-F1
#
_entry.id   AF-A0A2V9V7J2-F1
#
_cell.length_a   1.000
_cell.length_b   1.000
_cell.length_c   1.000
_cell.angle_alpha   90.00
_cell.angle_beta   90.00
_cell.angle_gamma   90.00
#
_symmetry.space_group_name_H-M   'P 1'
#
loop_
_entity.id
_entity.type
_entity.pdbx_description
1 polymer ?
#
loop_
_entity_poly.entity_id
_entity_poly.type
_entity_poly.pdbx_seq_one_letter_code
_entity_poly.pdbx_strand_id
1 'polypeptide(L)'
;MKPGAFMKIRIDRIISIATLTASLAALVLVLKRPAPVAEPQPAPAIAANAQSFQNKIEHLEQARAQGQSGAEVRLNAQEIAAAIAQASGDLPASATSSAPAGAGATPLSGDLGAGEATVKDYQVNFEGDLAKGQFLTRIAGKDVWVTMEGHLGSKDGYATFEPTKIKIGDLEVPVSLVNDQLQKRLSEQRDRLKLPDNVGGMKVENSEVVLTNK
;
A
#
# COMPACT_ATOMS: atom_id res chain seq x y z
N MET A 1 7.33 -58.90 -21.45
CA MET A 1 7.62 -58.05 -20.26
C MET A 1 7.78 -56.62 -20.76
N LYS A 2 6.92 -55.67 -20.33
CA LYS A 2 7.09 -54.24 -20.64
C LYS A 2 7.91 -53.60 -19.52
N PRO A 3 9.20 -53.29 -19.71
CA PRO A 3 10.05 -52.76 -18.64
C PRO A 3 9.72 -51.29 -18.26
N GLY A 4 8.79 -50.63 -18.98
CA GLY A 4 8.52 -49.20 -18.82
C GLY A 4 7.44 -48.81 -17.80
N ALA A 5 6.60 -49.74 -17.32
CA ALA A 5 5.47 -49.38 -16.46
C ALA A 5 5.88 -49.07 -15.00
N PHE A 6 6.91 -49.76 -14.50
CA PHE A 6 7.32 -49.65 -13.10
C PHE A 6 8.16 -48.40 -12.80
N MET A 7 8.85 -47.86 -13.80
CA MET A 7 9.65 -46.63 -13.68
C MET A 7 8.77 -45.38 -13.80
N LYS A 8 7.73 -45.43 -14.65
CA LYS A 8 6.76 -44.34 -14.84
C LYS A 8 5.96 -44.05 -13.55
N ILE A 9 5.49 -45.08 -12.84
CA ILE A 9 4.79 -44.92 -11.55
C ILE A 9 5.67 -44.28 -10.47
N ARG A 10 6.98 -44.55 -10.47
CA ARG A 10 7.91 -43.91 -9.51
C ARG A 10 8.16 -42.45 -9.87
N ILE A 11 8.35 -42.13 -11.15
CA ILE A 11 8.54 -40.75 -11.62
C ILE A 11 7.27 -39.93 -11.36
N ASP A 12 6.08 -40.46 -11.66
CA ASP A 12 4.81 -39.78 -11.41
C ASP A 12 4.58 -39.52 -9.91
N ARG A 13 4.96 -40.47 -9.04
CA ARG A 13 4.93 -40.27 -7.58
C ARG A 13 5.94 -39.25 -7.09
N ILE A 14 7.15 -39.22 -7.66
CA ILE A 14 8.18 -38.24 -7.31
C ILE A 14 7.73 -36.84 -7.73
N ILE A 15 7.19 -36.68 -8.94
CA ILE A 15 6.61 -35.41 -9.42
C ILE A 15 5.44 -35.01 -8.52
N SER A 16 4.55 -35.94 -8.18
CA SER A 16 3.42 -35.66 -7.29
C SER A 16 3.86 -35.22 -5.89
N ILE A 17 4.84 -35.88 -5.28
CA ILE A 17 5.40 -35.50 -3.97
C ILE A 17 6.11 -34.16 -4.08
N ALA A 18 6.90 -33.93 -5.13
CA ALA A 18 7.58 -32.66 -5.36
C ALA A 18 6.57 -31.50 -5.47
N THR A 19 5.54 -31.65 -6.31
CA THR A 19 4.45 -30.66 -6.43
C THR A 19 3.73 -30.47 -5.10
N LEU A 20 3.43 -31.55 -4.37
CA LEU A 20 2.76 -31.47 -3.07
C LEU A 20 3.60 -30.70 -2.04
N THR A 21 4.90 -31.00 -1.95
CA THR A 21 5.82 -30.30 -1.05
C THR A 21 5.98 -28.84 -1.45
N ALA A 22 6.07 -28.53 -2.75
CA ALA A 22 6.14 -27.17 -3.26
C ALA A 22 4.85 -26.39 -2.94
N SER A 23 3.68 -27.00 -3.13
CA SER A 23 2.38 -26.40 -2.77
C SER A 23 2.27 -26.16 -1.27
N LEU A 24 2.72 -27.10 -0.44
CA LEU A 24 2.70 -26.94 1.01
C LEU A 24 3.65 -25.84 1.46
N ALA A 25 4.86 -25.77 0.88
CA ALA A 25 5.81 -24.70 1.14
C ALA A 25 5.25 -23.33 0.73
N ALA A 26 4.63 -23.22 -0.45
CA ALA A 26 3.99 -21.99 -0.90
C ALA A 26 2.88 -21.54 0.06
N LEU A 27 2.04 -22.47 0.55
CA LEU A 27 1.01 -22.15 1.53
C LEU A 27 1.60 -21.65 2.86
N VAL A 28 2.69 -22.25 3.32
CA VAL A 28 3.41 -21.79 4.52
C VAL A 28 3.99 -20.39 4.30
N LEU A 29 4.60 -20.11 3.15
CA LEU A 29 5.15 -18.79 2.82
C LEU A 29 4.06 -17.71 2.75
N VAL A 30 2.90 -18.02 2.18
CA VAL A 30 1.75 -17.10 2.11
C VAL A 30 1.21 -16.75 3.49
N LEU A 31 1.23 -17.70 4.43
CA LEU A 31 0.74 -17.49 5.80
C LEU A 31 1.80 -16.92 6.75
N LYS A 32 3.08 -16.96 6.36
CA LYS A 32 4.18 -16.44 7.18
C LYS A 32 4.16 -14.92 7.17
N ARG A 33 4.31 -14.32 8.37
CA ARG A 33 4.41 -12.87 8.52
C ARG A 33 5.73 -12.37 7.88
N PRO A 34 5.67 -11.51 6.85
CA PRO A 34 6.87 -10.90 6.29
C PRO A 34 7.51 -9.93 7.28
N ALA A 35 8.78 -9.59 7.04
CA ALA A 35 9.46 -8.56 7.83
C ALA A 35 8.67 -7.23 7.73
N PRO A 36 8.49 -6.50 8.85
CA PRO A 36 7.83 -5.21 8.84
C PRO A 36 8.63 -4.24 7.97
N VAL A 37 7.93 -3.45 7.16
CA VAL A 37 8.56 -2.47 6.27
C VAL A 37 8.86 -1.15 6.98
N ALA A 38 8.26 -0.92 8.15
CA ALA A 38 8.44 0.27 8.97
C ALA A 38 8.65 -0.09 10.45
N GLU A 39 9.38 0.76 11.18
CA GLU A 39 9.55 0.60 12.62
C GLU A 39 8.30 1.06 13.38
N PRO A 40 7.85 0.32 14.41
CA PRO A 40 6.75 0.75 15.26
C PRO A 40 7.06 2.07 15.96
N GLN A 41 6.10 3.00 15.93
CA GLN A 41 6.24 4.31 16.56
C GLN A 41 5.49 4.40 17.90
N PRO A 42 6.03 5.11 18.90
CA PRO A 42 5.29 5.39 20.12
C PRO A 42 4.16 6.40 19.85
N ALA A 43 3.02 6.27 20.55
CA ALA A 43 1.85 7.14 20.42
C ALA A 43 2.15 8.67 20.37
N PRO A 44 3.03 9.25 21.21
CA PRO A 44 3.35 10.68 21.11
C PRO A 44 4.05 11.05 19.79
N ALA A 45 4.85 10.16 19.22
CA ALA A 45 5.48 10.40 17.92
C ALA A 45 4.45 10.37 16.79
N ILE A 46 3.48 9.46 16.84
CA ILE A 46 2.38 9.40 15.87
C ILE A 46 1.58 10.71 15.87
N ALA A 47 1.25 11.24 17.06
CA ALA A 47 0.54 12.51 17.20
C ALA A 47 1.35 13.69 16.62
N ALA A 48 2.65 13.76 16.91
CA ALA A 48 3.52 14.80 16.37
C ALA A 48 3.65 14.71 14.84
N ASN A 49 3.74 13.51 14.28
CA ASN A 49 3.84 13.27 12.84
C ASN A 49 2.52 13.64 12.13
N ALA A 50 1.36 13.37 12.74
CA ALA A 50 0.07 13.81 12.21
C ALA A 50 -0.05 15.35 12.18
N GLN A 51 0.41 16.04 13.23
CA GLN A 51 0.46 17.51 13.26
C GLN A 51 1.43 18.06 12.20
N SER A 52 2.59 17.44 12.04
CA SER A 52 3.58 17.84 11.03
C SER A 52 3.03 17.68 9.62
N PHE A 53 2.33 16.57 9.33
CA PHE A 53 1.61 16.37 8.07
C PHE A 53 0.61 17.50 7.83
N GLN A 54 -0.24 17.83 8.80
CA GLN A 54 -1.26 18.87 8.67
C GLN A 54 -0.64 20.25 8.38
N ASN A 55 0.38 20.65 9.15
CA ASN A 55 1.09 21.92 8.96
C ASN A 55 1.72 22.03 7.57
N LYS A 56 2.27 20.93 7.07
CA LYS A 56 2.90 20.84 5.76
C LYS A 56 1.88 20.97 4.62
N ILE A 57 0.71 20.36 4.75
CA ILE A 57 -0.38 20.51 3.77
C ILE A 57 -0.92 21.95 3.77
N GLU A 58 -1.11 22.55 4.96
CA GLU A 58 -1.53 23.95 5.08
C GLU A 58 -0.52 24.92 4.44
N HIS A 59 0.78 24.66 4.61
CA HIS A 59 1.82 25.46 3.96
C HIS A 59 1.72 25.39 2.42
N LEU A 60 1.46 24.21 1.87
CA LEU A 60 1.25 24.03 0.43
C LEU A 60 0.02 24.80 -0.07
N GLU A 61 -1.06 24.80 0.71
CA GLU A 61 -2.30 25.53 0.42
C GLU A 61 -2.10 27.05 0.51
N GLN A 62 -1.41 27.54 1.53
CA GLN A 62 -1.08 28.96 1.69
C GLN A 62 -0.22 29.48 0.53
N ALA A 63 0.80 28.73 0.13
CA ALA A 63 1.64 29.09 -1.03
C ALA A 63 0.80 29.22 -2.30
N ARG A 64 -0.15 28.30 -2.51
CA ARG A 64 -1.10 28.37 -3.63
C ARG A 64 -2.02 29.58 -3.53
N ALA A 65 -2.56 29.87 -2.34
CA ALA A 65 -3.44 31.02 -2.10
C ALA A 65 -2.71 32.36 -2.35
N GLN A 66 -1.40 32.39 -2.15
CA GLN A 66 -0.52 33.51 -2.47
C GLN A 66 -0.12 33.58 -3.96
N GLY A 67 -0.61 32.66 -4.79
CA GLY A 67 -0.30 32.60 -6.23
C GLY A 67 1.10 32.06 -6.55
N GLN A 68 1.78 31.44 -5.58
CA GLN A 68 3.07 30.79 -5.81
C GLN A 68 2.82 29.40 -6.40
N SER A 69 3.10 29.20 -7.69
CA SER A 69 3.11 27.88 -8.33
C SER A 69 4.50 27.23 -8.21
N GLY A 70 4.55 25.91 -8.05
CA GLY A 70 5.78 25.14 -7.87
C GLY A 70 6.31 25.09 -6.43
N ALA A 71 5.53 25.49 -5.42
CA ALA A 71 5.90 25.27 -4.03
C ALA A 71 5.89 23.77 -3.72
N GLU A 72 6.93 23.29 -3.04
CA GLU A 72 7.11 21.89 -2.73
C GLU A 72 7.07 21.64 -1.22
N VAL A 73 6.49 20.51 -0.85
CA VAL A 73 6.44 20.02 0.53
C VAL A 73 6.87 18.56 0.54
N ARG A 74 7.78 18.22 1.46
CA ARG A 74 8.32 16.86 1.60
C ARG A 74 7.71 16.20 2.82
N LEU A 75 7.12 15.02 2.62
CA LEU A 75 6.46 14.22 3.64
C LEU A 75 7.22 12.91 3.82
N ASN A 76 7.61 12.59 5.05
CA ASN A 76 8.27 11.33 5.35
C ASN A 76 7.25 10.20 5.56
N ALA A 77 7.75 8.97 5.62
CA ALA A 77 6.93 7.77 5.80
C ALA A 77 6.08 7.81 7.09
N GLN A 78 6.64 8.39 8.15
CA GLN A 78 6.02 8.47 9.46
C GLN A 78 4.82 9.44 9.47
N GLU A 79 4.95 10.58 8.80
CA GLU A 79 3.88 11.56 8.59
C GLU A 79 2.73 10.97 7.77
N ILE A 80 3.05 10.25 6.68
CA ILE A 80 2.04 9.56 5.87
C ILE A 80 1.35 8.45 6.67
N ALA A 81 2.10 7.62 7.38
CA ALA A 81 1.54 6.55 8.21
C ALA A 81 0.61 7.11 9.31
N ALA A 82 1.01 8.20 9.96
CA ALA A 82 0.19 8.87 10.97
C ALA A 82 -1.10 9.46 10.38
N ALA A 83 -1.03 10.08 9.20
CA ALA A 83 -2.21 10.59 8.49
C ALA A 83 -3.19 9.46 8.10
N ILE A 84 -2.68 8.31 7.65
CA ILE A 84 -3.50 7.13 7.35
C ILE A 84 -4.14 6.57 8.62
N ALA A 85 -3.40 6.47 9.72
CA ALA A 85 -3.93 6.00 11.00
C ALA A 85 -5.04 6.93 11.53
N GLN A 86 -4.87 8.24 11.37
CA GLN A 86 -5.89 9.23 11.74
C GLN A 86 -7.13 9.13 10.86
N ALA A 87 -6.96 8.97 9.55
CA ALA A 87 -8.07 8.80 8.61
C ALA A 87 -8.83 7.47 8.80
N SER A 88 -8.14 6.45 9.30
CA SER A 88 -8.72 5.12 9.58
C SER A 88 -9.45 5.05 10.92
N GLY A 89 -9.34 6.08 11.76
CA GLY A 89 -10.00 6.15 13.07
C GLY A 89 -9.27 5.40 14.20
N ASP A 90 -8.02 4.95 13.98
CA ASP A 90 -7.21 4.24 14.99
C ASP A 90 -6.60 5.19 16.05
N LEU A 91 -6.74 6.50 15.88
CA LEU A 91 -6.32 7.52 16.84
C LEU A 91 -7.55 8.26 17.38
N PRO A 92 -7.64 8.54 18.71
CA PRO A 92 -8.70 9.37 19.24
C PRO A 92 -8.56 10.79 18.66
N ALA A 93 -9.59 11.23 17.92
CA ALA A 93 -9.73 12.58 17.42
C ALA A 93 -9.79 13.56 18.61
N SER A 94 -8.64 14.10 19.01
CA SER A 94 -8.59 15.19 19.97
C SER A 94 -7.98 16.42 19.31
N ALA A 95 -8.88 17.38 19.08
CA ALA A 95 -8.67 18.80 18.81
C ALA A 95 -8.00 19.18 17.46
N THR A 96 -8.83 19.36 16.42
CA THR A 96 -9.23 20.72 15.97
C THR A 96 -10.37 20.64 14.96
N SER A 97 -11.32 21.56 15.14
CA SER A 97 -12.54 21.76 14.39
C SER A 97 -12.29 22.23 12.95
N SER A 98 -13.21 21.86 12.05
CA SER A 98 -13.49 22.50 10.74
C SER A 98 -12.77 21.94 9.49
N ALA A 99 -12.94 20.65 9.20
CA ALA A 99 -13.08 20.22 7.81
C ALA A 99 -14.59 20.05 7.52
N PRO A 100 -15.14 20.46 6.35
CA PRO A 100 -16.54 20.25 6.06
C PRO A 100 -16.86 18.76 6.13
N ALA A 101 -17.85 18.41 6.96
CA ALA A 101 -18.49 17.11 6.96
C ALA A 101 -19.03 16.84 5.55
N GLY A 102 -18.32 16.01 4.78
CA GLY A 102 -18.60 15.88 3.36
C GLY A 102 -17.85 14.78 2.63
N ALA A 103 -17.63 13.63 3.26
CA ALA A 103 -17.50 12.34 2.59
C ALA A 103 -17.38 11.28 3.68
N GLY A 104 -18.28 10.29 3.69
CA GLY A 104 -18.17 9.16 4.60
C GLY A 104 -16.78 8.56 4.48
N ALA A 105 -16.00 8.64 5.56
CA ALA A 105 -14.78 7.87 5.72
C ALA A 105 -15.20 6.40 5.82
N THR A 106 -15.45 5.80 4.67
CA THR A 106 -15.46 4.36 4.55
C THR A 106 -14.03 3.93 4.89
N PRO A 107 -13.84 2.95 5.78
CA PRO A 107 -12.51 2.41 6.06
C PRO A 107 -11.79 2.11 4.74
N LEU A 108 -10.47 2.09 4.78
CA LEU A 108 -9.61 1.76 3.64
C LEU A 108 -9.82 0.27 3.27
N SER A 109 -11.01 -0.07 2.77
CA SER A 109 -11.45 -1.39 2.38
C SER A 109 -11.02 -1.59 0.93
N GLY A 110 -9.78 -2.06 0.74
CA GLY A 110 -9.27 -2.48 -0.55
C GLY A 110 -9.71 -3.90 -0.85
N ASP A 111 -10.82 -4.06 -1.57
CA ASP A 111 -11.29 -5.36 -2.06
C ASP A 111 -10.29 -5.95 -3.08
N LEU A 112 -9.36 -6.79 -2.60
CA LEU A 112 -8.50 -7.60 -3.44
C LEU A 112 -9.12 -8.97 -3.76
N GLY A 113 -10.42 -9.17 -3.53
CA GLY A 113 -11.18 -10.36 -3.95
C GLY A 113 -12.52 -10.48 -3.21
N ALA A 114 -13.56 -10.92 -3.92
CA ALA A 114 -14.98 -10.98 -3.51
C ALA A 114 -15.22 -11.28 -2.01
N GLY A 115 -15.18 -10.23 -1.20
CA GLY A 115 -15.29 -10.29 0.25
C GLY A 115 -14.72 -9.01 0.81
N GLU A 116 -15.51 -8.29 1.61
CA GLU A 116 -15.17 -6.98 2.15
C GLU A 116 -13.84 -7.02 2.92
N ALA A 117 -12.75 -6.67 2.24
CA ALA A 117 -11.41 -6.73 2.80
C ALA A 117 -11.21 -5.55 3.74
N THR A 118 -11.46 -5.77 5.04
CA THR A 118 -11.02 -4.83 6.09
C THR A 118 -9.51 -4.86 6.14
N VAL A 119 -8.87 -3.76 5.75
CA VAL A 119 -7.43 -3.69 5.78
C VAL A 119 -6.96 -3.17 7.14
N LYS A 120 -5.96 -3.85 7.71
CA LYS A 120 -5.41 -3.58 9.04
C LYS A 120 -3.90 -3.49 8.98
N ASP A 121 -3.30 -2.92 10.02
CA ASP A 121 -1.85 -2.87 10.22
C ASP A 121 -1.10 -2.29 9.02
N TYR A 122 -1.59 -1.14 8.52
CA TYR A 122 -0.96 -0.40 7.44
C TYR A 122 0.41 0.10 7.87
N GLN A 123 1.42 -0.26 7.07
CA GLN A 123 2.77 0.24 7.19
C GLN A 123 3.20 0.82 5.85
N VAL A 124 3.83 1.99 5.91
CA VAL A 124 4.37 2.69 4.75
C VAL A 124 5.82 3.02 5.04
N ASN A 125 6.67 2.83 4.04
CA ASN A 125 8.05 3.27 4.05
C ASN A 125 8.45 3.74 2.65
N PHE A 126 9.48 4.57 2.56
CA PHE A 126 10.03 5.07 1.32
C PHE A 126 11.53 4.77 1.28
N GLU A 127 12.02 4.30 0.13
CA GLU A 127 13.42 3.96 -0.05
C GLU A 127 13.89 4.47 -1.42
N GLY A 128 14.71 5.54 -1.41
CA GLY A 128 15.15 6.19 -2.63
C GLY A 128 13.97 6.87 -3.35
N ASP A 129 13.55 6.29 -4.47
CA ASP A 129 12.40 6.70 -5.29
C ASP A 129 11.24 5.68 -5.26
N LEU A 130 11.33 4.66 -4.39
CA LEU A 130 10.33 3.60 -4.24
C LEU A 130 9.45 3.84 -3.01
N ALA A 131 8.15 3.66 -3.19
CA ALA A 131 7.19 3.51 -2.11
C ALA A 131 7.01 2.03 -1.76
N LYS A 132 7.08 1.71 -0.47
CA LYS A 132 6.84 0.38 0.09
C LYS A 132 5.63 0.42 1.00
N GLY A 133 4.58 -0.30 0.61
CA GLY A 133 3.38 -0.48 1.40
C GLY A 133 3.26 -1.91 1.89
N GLN A 134 2.87 -2.11 3.14
CA GLN A 134 2.51 -3.41 3.68
C GLN A 134 1.22 -3.30 4.48
N PHE A 135 0.31 -4.23 4.26
CA PHE A 135 -0.98 -4.26 4.95
C PHE A 135 -1.54 -5.68 5.07
N LEU A 136 -2.42 -5.88 6.04
CA LEU A 136 -3.10 -7.14 6.26
C LEU A 136 -4.48 -7.10 5.60
N THR A 137 -4.75 -8.05 4.70
CA THR A 137 -6.05 -8.19 4.02
C THR A 137 -6.62 -9.60 4.20
N ARG A 138 -7.93 -9.76 4.06
CA ARG A 138 -8.60 -11.07 4.19
C ARG A 138 -8.89 -11.66 2.82
N ILE A 139 -8.28 -12.81 2.52
CA ILE A 139 -8.48 -13.55 1.28
C ILE A 139 -9.03 -14.93 1.64
N ALA A 140 -10.21 -15.28 1.10
CA ALA A 140 -10.88 -16.56 1.35
C ALA A 140 -11.02 -16.91 2.86
N GLY A 141 -11.34 -15.91 3.69
CA GLY A 141 -11.53 -16.08 5.13
C GLY A 141 -10.23 -16.19 5.95
N LYS A 142 -9.06 -16.02 5.33
CA LYS A 142 -7.76 -16.02 6.01
C LYS A 142 -7.09 -14.65 5.91
N ASP A 143 -6.42 -14.25 6.98
CA ASP A 143 -5.64 -13.00 7.01
C ASP A 143 -4.29 -13.24 6.34
N VAL A 144 -3.99 -12.41 5.34
CA VAL A 144 -2.83 -12.52 4.48
C VAL A 144 -2.15 -11.16 4.40
N TRP A 145 -0.84 -11.15 4.62
CA TRP A 145 -0.03 -9.95 4.46
C TRP A 145 0.22 -9.70 2.97
N VAL A 146 0.01 -8.47 2.53
CA VAL A 146 0.37 -8.04 1.19
C VAL A 146 1.43 -6.96 1.33
N THR A 147 2.56 -7.14 0.66
CA THR A 147 3.64 -6.15 0.57
C THR A 147 3.82 -5.74 -0.88
N MET A 148 3.87 -4.44 -1.15
CA MET A 148 3.99 -3.88 -2.49
C MET A 148 5.09 -2.83 -2.48
N GLU A 149 5.96 -2.88 -3.49
CA GLU A 149 6.99 -1.87 -3.74
C GLU A 149 6.76 -1.31 -5.15
N GLY A 150 6.93 -0.02 -5.35
CA GLY A 150 6.71 0.61 -6.66
C GLY A 150 6.95 2.10 -6.69
N HIS A 151 6.88 2.68 -7.88
CA HIS A 151 7.01 4.13 -8.07
C HIS A 151 5.66 4.79 -7.86
N LEU A 152 5.67 5.86 -7.07
CA LEU A 152 4.52 6.72 -6.86
C LEU A 152 4.66 7.95 -7.76
N GLY A 153 3.58 8.30 -8.45
CA GLY A 153 3.54 9.42 -9.36
C GLY A 153 2.18 10.12 -9.35
N SER A 154 2.02 11.02 -10.30
CA SER A 154 0.75 11.69 -10.55
C SER A 154 0.55 11.88 -12.05
N LYS A 155 -0.68 11.64 -12.52
CA LYS A 155 -1.08 11.86 -13.91
C LYS A 155 -2.50 12.40 -13.96
N ASP A 156 -2.71 13.47 -14.72
CA ASP A 156 -4.02 14.10 -14.94
C ASP A 156 -4.77 14.49 -13.64
N GLY A 157 -4.03 14.83 -12.58
CA GLY A 157 -4.59 15.17 -11.26
C GLY A 157 -4.94 13.96 -10.38
N TYR A 158 -4.50 12.76 -10.74
CA TYR A 158 -4.69 11.53 -9.97
C TYR A 158 -3.34 10.94 -9.57
N ALA A 159 -3.28 10.37 -8.36
CA ALA A 159 -2.15 9.57 -7.91
C ALA A 159 -2.04 8.29 -8.75
N THR A 160 -0.82 7.96 -9.18
CA THR A 160 -0.51 6.74 -9.92
C THR A 160 0.49 5.90 -9.15
N PHE A 161 0.35 4.58 -9.23
CA PHE A 161 1.29 3.66 -8.60
C PHE A 161 1.71 2.58 -9.60
N GLU A 162 3.02 2.47 -9.84
CA GLU A 162 3.61 1.49 -10.73
C GLU A 162 4.36 0.44 -9.90
N PRO A 163 3.76 -0.75 -9.66
CA PRO A 163 4.41 -1.79 -8.87
C PRO A 163 5.66 -2.35 -9.56
N THR A 164 6.73 -2.49 -8.79
CA THR A 164 7.97 -3.17 -9.21
C THR A 164 8.13 -4.53 -8.52
N LYS A 165 7.61 -4.68 -7.30
CA LYS A 165 7.64 -5.94 -6.54
C LYS A 165 6.37 -6.13 -5.72
N ILE A 166 5.83 -7.34 -5.70
CA ILE A 166 4.66 -7.69 -4.90
C ILE A 166 4.92 -9.01 -4.17
N LYS A 167 4.60 -9.04 -2.88
CA LYS A 167 4.65 -10.24 -2.04
C LYS A 167 3.32 -10.49 -1.35
N ILE A 168 2.95 -11.75 -1.25
CA ILE A 168 1.82 -12.25 -0.48
C ILE A 168 2.39 -13.16 0.61
N GLY A 169 2.34 -12.72 1.86
CA GLY A 169 3.19 -13.24 2.92
C GLY A 169 4.65 -13.02 2.56
N ASP A 170 5.41 -14.11 2.49
CA ASP A 170 6.82 -14.17 2.06
C ASP A 170 6.98 -14.68 0.62
N LEU A 171 5.87 -14.96 -0.09
CA LEU A 171 5.87 -15.41 -1.48
C LEU A 171 5.90 -14.22 -2.44
N GLU A 172 6.96 -14.11 -3.25
CA GLU A 172 7.03 -13.12 -4.32
C GLU A 172 6.16 -13.53 -5.51
N VAL A 173 5.33 -12.61 -5.96
CA VAL A 173 4.39 -12.82 -7.07
C VAL A 173 4.78 -11.90 -8.23
N PRO A 174 4.88 -12.43 -9.47
CA PRO A 174 5.16 -11.60 -10.63
C PRO A 174 4.14 -10.48 -10.77
N VAL A 175 4.62 -9.25 -10.96
CA VAL A 175 3.76 -8.07 -11.14
C VAL A 175 2.79 -8.28 -12.31
N SER A 176 3.23 -8.93 -13.39
CA SER A 176 2.39 -9.24 -14.55
C SER A 176 1.14 -10.04 -14.22
N LEU A 177 1.14 -10.86 -13.16
CA LEU A 177 -0.01 -11.66 -12.76
C LEU A 177 -1.10 -10.82 -12.08
N VAL A 178 -0.70 -9.71 -11.47
CA VAL A 178 -1.58 -8.88 -10.63
C VAL A 178 -1.81 -7.49 -11.20
N ASN A 179 -1.02 -7.06 -12.19
CA ASN A 179 -1.07 -5.74 -12.79
C ASN A 179 -2.45 -5.41 -13.37
N ASP A 180 -3.07 -6.33 -14.11
CA ASP A 180 -4.40 -6.08 -14.71
C ASP A 180 -5.46 -5.86 -13.64
N GLN A 181 -5.44 -6.65 -12.57
CA GLN A 181 -6.35 -6.49 -11.44
C GLN A 181 -6.06 -5.19 -10.69
N LEU A 182 -4.79 -4.87 -10.45
CA LEU A 182 -4.39 -3.63 -9.78
C LEU A 182 -4.82 -2.40 -10.58
N GLN A 183 -4.54 -2.34 -11.88
CA GLN A 183 -4.93 -1.23 -12.74
C GLN A 183 -6.45 -1.07 -12.81
N LYS A 184 -7.17 -2.20 -12.88
CA LYS A 184 -8.63 -2.20 -12.80
C LYS A 184 -9.10 -1.60 -11.47
N ARG A 185 -8.53 -2.02 -10.33
CA ARG A 185 -8.87 -1.47 -9.01
C ARG A 185 -8.51 0.01 -8.86
N LEU A 186 -7.35 0.44 -9.34
CA LEU A 186 -6.96 1.85 -9.36
C LEU A 186 -7.94 2.69 -10.21
N SER A 187 -8.47 2.10 -11.28
CA SER A 187 -9.50 2.75 -12.11
C SER A 187 -10.87 2.81 -11.40
N GLU A 188 -11.26 1.74 -10.70
CA GLU A 188 -12.49 1.71 -9.88
C GLU A 188 -12.41 2.67 -8.69
N GLN A 189 -11.22 2.80 -8.10
CA GLN A 189 -10.94 3.70 -6.98
C GLN A 189 -10.37 5.05 -7.43
N ARG A 190 -10.48 5.39 -8.72
CA ARG A 190 -9.87 6.60 -9.28
C ARG A 190 -10.31 7.86 -8.54
N ASP A 191 -11.58 7.92 -8.12
CA ASP A 191 -12.10 9.06 -7.36
C ASP A 191 -11.42 9.22 -5.99
N ARG A 192 -10.95 8.12 -5.37
CA ARG A 192 -10.17 8.14 -4.13
C ARG A 192 -8.70 8.53 -4.34
N LEU A 193 -8.21 8.32 -5.55
CA LEU A 193 -6.84 8.66 -5.95
C LEU A 193 -6.74 10.09 -6.49
N LYS A 194 -7.85 10.82 -6.58
CA LYS A 194 -7.86 12.20 -7.01
C LYS A 194 -7.02 13.02 -6.02
N LEU A 195 -6.03 13.73 -6.56
CA LEU A 195 -5.22 14.63 -5.75
C LEU A 195 -6.04 15.86 -5.36
N PRO A 196 -5.82 16.41 -4.16
CA PRO A 196 -6.41 17.68 -3.76
C PRO A 196 -6.11 18.76 -4.79
N ASP A 197 -7.03 19.70 -5.00
CA ASP A 197 -6.89 20.72 -6.05
C ASP A 197 -5.61 21.56 -5.89
N ASN A 198 -5.07 21.64 -4.67
CA ASN A 198 -3.83 22.34 -4.34
C ASN A 198 -2.55 21.57 -4.69
N VAL A 199 -2.64 20.31 -5.12
CA VAL A 199 -1.50 19.48 -5.51
C VAL A 199 -1.48 19.34 -7.03
N GLY A 200 -0.45 19.91 -7.66
CA GLY A 200 -0.17 19.77 -9.09
C GLY A 200 0.60 18.49 -9.45
N GLY A 201 1.35 17.93 -8.50
CA GLY A 201 2.06 16.67 -8.69
C GLY A 201 2.54 16.00 -7.41
N MET A 202 2.82 14.70 -7.50
CA MET A 202 3.34 13.89 -6.41
C MET A 202 4.40 12.91 -6.93
N LYS A 203 5.50 12.77 -6.20
CA LYS A 203 6.59 11.80 -6.48
C LYS A 203 7.31 11.41 -5.19
N VAL A 204 8.05 10.30 -5.20
CA VAL A 204 8.98 9.96 -4.10
C VAL A 204 10.39 10.36 -4.49
N GLU A 205 11.06 11.13 -3.63
CA GLU A 205 12.45 11.55 -3.80
C GLU A 205 13.19 11.57 -2.46
N ASN A 206 14.36 10.95 -2.41
CA ASN A 206 15.19 10.87 -1.20
C ASN A 206 14.44 10.24 -0.02
N SER A 207 13.65 9.18 -0.28
CA SER A 207 12.83 8.51 0.74
C SER A 207 11.74 9.40 1.36
N GLU A 208 11.31 10.45 0.67
CA GLU A 208 10.21 11.33 1.06
C GLU A 208 9.24 11.52 -0.10
N VAL A 209 7.95 11.66 0.18
CA VAL A 209 6.95 12.06 -0.81
C VAL A 209 7.02 13.56 -0.98
N VAL A 210 7.30 14.01 -2.19
CA VAL A 210 7.28 15.42 -2.57
C VAL A 210 5.95 15.72 -3.23
N LEU A 211 5.20 16.64 -2.61
CA LEU A 211 4.00 17.24 -3.18
C LEU A 211 4.37 18.61 -3.74
N THR A 212 3.98 18.86 -4.99
CA THR A 212 4.19 20.14 -5.65
C THR A 212 2.83 20.78 -5.90
N ASN A 213 2.68 22.08 -5.63
CA ASN A 213 1.43 22.77 -5.90
C ASN A 213 1.28 23.18 -7.38
N LYS A 214 0.03 23.46 -7.77
CA LYS A 214 -0.35 23.90 -9.11
C LYS A 214 -0.38 25.42 -9.21
#